data_AF-A0A392S590-F1
#
_entry.id   AF-A0A392S590-F1
#
_cell.length_a   1.000
_cell.length_b   1.000
_cell.length_c   1.000
_cell.angle_alpha   90.00
_cell.angle_beta   90.00
_cell.angle_gamma   90.00
#
_symmetry.space_group_name_H-M   'P 1'
#
loop_
_entity.id
_entity.type
_entity.pdbx_description
1 polymer ?
#
loop_
_entity_poly.entity_id
_entity_poly.type
_entity_poly.pdbx_seq_one_letter_code
_entity_poly.pdbx_strand_id
1 'polypeptide(L)'
;MGGPHPRSYEADLYREELGYRMAFTDLETAVFRHLRVCPSQLHPNSLGFLRAFEMTAAYLKITPTLPLFFHTFGLQRSCPKGEKAKGKTPKGQRPESSKYGWVSLKQRRSLF
;
A
#
# COMPACT_ATOMS: atom_id res chain seq x y z
N MET A 1 -7.29 -10.32 17.11
CA MET A 1 -6.21 -10.36 16.10
C MET A 1 -6.66 -11.28 14.98
N GLY A 2 -7.37 -10.77 13.97
CA GLY A 2 -7.79 -11.54 12.80
C GLY A 2 -7.11 -10.94 11.58
N GLY A 3 -6.02 -11.56 11.13
CA GLY A 3 -5.46 -11.23 9.82
C GLY A 3 -6.44 -11.64 8.72
N PRO A 4 -6.38 -11.03 7.52
CA PRO A 4 -7.21 -11.43 6.39
C PRO A 4 -7.04 -12.94 6.12
N HIS A 5 -8.16 -13.63 5.88
CA HIS A 5 -8.20 -15.06 5.59
C HIS A 5 -7.40 -15.37 4.31
N PRO A 6 -6.71 -16.52 4.20
CA PRO A 6 -5.87 -16.82 3.03
C PRO A 6 -6.54 -16.63 1.66
N ARG A 7 -7.84 -16.94 1.53
CA ARG A 7 -8.57 -16.70 0.27
C ARG A 7 -8.72 -15.22 -0.14
N SER A 8 -8.52 -14.27 0.77
CA SER A 8 -8.64 -12.84 0.47
C SER A 8 -7.38 -12.23 -0.16
N TYR A 9 -6.20 -12.86 -0.01
CA TYR A 9 -5.01 -12.40 -0.75
C TYR A 9 -5.06 -12.76 -2.24
N GLU A 10 -5.65 -13.91 -2.59
CA GLU A 10 -5.77 -14.37 -3.99
C GLU A 10 -6.79 -13.56 -4.79
N ALA A 11 -7.89 -13.15 -4.14
CA ALA A 11 -8.98 -12.44 -4.80
C ALA A 11 -8.57 -11.05 -5.30
N ASP A 12 -7.55 -10.45 -4.68
CA ASP A 12 -7.05 -9.12 -5.03
C ASP A 12 -5.76 -9.16 -5.87
N LEU A 13 -5.33 -10.29 -6.46
CA LEU A 13 -4.11 -10.34 -7.28
C LEU A 13 -4.22 -9.62 -8.65
N TYR A 14 -5.34 -8.96 -8.91
CA TYR A 14 -5.61 -8.27 -10.17
C TYR A 14 -6.11 -6.87 -9.87
N ARG A 15 -5.51 -5.87 -10.53
CA ARG A 15 -6.01 -4.50 -10.52
C ARG A 15 -6.90 -4.29 -11.73
N GLU A 16 -8.09 -3.74 -11.53
CA GLU A 16 -8.92 -3.23 -12.61
C GLU A 16 -8.61 -1.76 -12.87
N GLU A 17 -8.11 -1.45 -14.05
CA GLU A 17 -7.88 -0.08 -14.51
C GLU A 17 -8.56 0.07 -15.86
N LEU A 18 -9.52 1.00 -15.97
CA LEU A 18 -10.25 1.31 -17.21
C LEU A 18 -10.88 0.08 -17.90
N GLY A 19 -11.35 -0.91 -17.14
CA GLY A 19 -12.00 -2.13 -17.65
C GLY A 19 -11.04 -3.26 -18.03
N TYR A 20 -9.73 -3.09 -17.83
CA TYR A 20 -8.73 -4.15 -18.03
C TYR A 20 -8.22 -4.67 -16.67
N ARG A 21 -8.23 -6.00 -16.51
CA ARG A 21 -7.60 -6.67 -15.37
C ARG A 21 -6.10 -6.82 -15.65
N MET A 22 -5.28 -6.05 -14.95
CA MET A 22 -3.82 -6.18 -14.98
C MET A 22 -3.36 -7.03 -13.79
N ALA A 23 -2.53 -8.04 -14.04
CA ALA A 23 -1.89 -8.80 -12.96
C ALA A 23 -0.83 -7.93 -12.27
N PHE A 24 -0.68 -8.11 -10.96
CA PHE A 24 0.46 -7.54 -10.24
C PHE A 24 1.76 -8.24 -10.63
N THR A 25 2.86 -7.51 -10.61
CA THR A 25 4.20 -8.08 -10.84
C THR A 25 4.66 -8.91 -9.65
N ASP A 26 5.76 -9.65 -9.84
CA ASP A 26 6.41 -10.40 -8.76
C ASP A 26 6.86 -9.48 -7.62
N LEU A 27 7.43 -8.31 -7.93
CA LEU A 27 7.84 -7.34 -6.91
C LEU A 27 6.61 -6.78 -6.17
N GLU A 28 5.56 -6.42 -6.90
CA GLU A 28 4.34 -5.89 -6.30
C GLU A 28 3.72 -6.88 -5.32
N THR A 29 3.55 -8.12 -5.77
CA THR A 29 3.06 -9.22 -4.96
C THR A 29 3.95 -9.46 -3.75
N ALA A 30 5.27 -9.40 -3.92
CA ALA A 30 6.22 -9.54 -2.83
C ALA A 30 6.10 -8.40 -1.80
N VAL A 31 5.89 -7.15 -2.25
CA VAL A 31 5.68 -5.98 -1.38
C VAL A 31 4.37 -6.09 -0.61
N PHE A 32 3.25 -6.47 -1.26
CA PHE A 32 1.97 -6.67 -0.57
C PHE A 32 2.07 -7.75 0.50
N ARG A 33 2.71 -8.89 0.17
CA ARG A 33 2.96 -9.98 1.13
C ARG A 33 3.85 -9.54 2.28
N HIS A 34 4.91 -8.76 1.99
CA HIS A 34 5.82 -8.25 3.02
C HIS A 34 5.11 -7.28 3.98
N LEU A 35 4.29 -6.37 3.45
CA LEU A 35 3.53 -5.42 4.24
C LEU A 35 2.28 -6.04 4.91
N ARG A 36 1.89 -7.24 4.49
CA ARG A 36 0.64 -7.94 4.89
C ARG A 36 -0.60 -7.08 4.61
N VAL A 37 -0.63 -6.46 3.45
CA VAL A 37 -1.74 -5.61 2.99
C VAL A 37 -2.33 -6.17 1.70
N CYS A 38 -3.63 -5.98 1.54
CA CYS A 38 -4.29 -6.20 0.26
C CYS A 38 -3.96 -5.02 -0.67
N PRO A 39 -3.88 -5.22 -1.99
CA PRO A 39 -3.64 -4.14 -2.95
C PRO A 39 -4.59 -2.95 -2.81
N SER A 40 -5.85 -3.22 -2.46
CA SER A 40 -6.88 -2.22 -2.15
C SER A 40 -6.56 -1.33 -0.93
N GLN A 41 -5.69 -1.78 -0.02
CA GLN A 41 -5.27 -1.04 1.18
C GLN A 41 -4.05 -0.13 0.92
N LEU A 42 -3.34 -0.34 -0.20
CA LEU A 42 -2.21 0.49 -0.58
C LEU A 42 -2.74 1.74 -1.30
N HIS A 43 -2.29 2.92 -0.87
CA HIS A 43 -2.71 4.16 -1.50
C HIS A 43 -2.27 4.21 -2.98
N PRO A 44 -3.10 4.71 -3.93
CA PRO A 44 -2.77 4.74 -5.37
C PRO A 44 -1.40 5.40 -5.68
N ASN A 45 -1.06 6.49 -5.00
CA ASN A 45 0.26 7.13 -5.11
C ASN A 45 1.42 6.17 -4.78
N SER A 46 1.24 5.31 -3.78
CA SER A 46 2.25 4.36 -3.34
C SER A 46 2.40 3.20 -4.31
N LEU A 47 1.30 2.80 -4.97
CA LEU A 47 1.36 1.89 -6.10
C LEU A 47 2.10 2.51 -7.28
N GLY A 48 1.91 3.80 -7.53
CA GLY A 48 2.69 4.56 -8.52
C GLY A 48 4.20 4.51 -8.25
N PHE A 49 4.64 4.64 -7.00
CA PHE A 49 6.06 4.50 -6.64
C PHE A 49 6.62 3.11 -6.92
N LEU A 50 5.82 2.07 -6.67
CA LEU A 50 6.20 0.69 -6.93
C LEU A 50 6.42 0.44 -8.44
N ARG A 51 5.50 0.94 -9.27
CA ARG A 51 5.64 0.89 -10.74
C ARG A 51 6.82 1.71 -11.24
N ALA A 52 7.00 2.93 -10.74
CA ALA A 52 8.12 3.79 -11.13
C ALA A 52 9.47 3.15 -10.77
N PHE A 53 9.55 2.49 -9.61
CA PHE A 53 10.74 1.77 -9.18
C PHE A 53 11.07 0.60 -10.11
N GLU A 54 10.09 -0.22 -10.47
CA GLU A 54 10.30 -1.33 -11.42
C GLU A 54 10.77 -0.84 -12.79
N MET A 55 10.12 0.21 -13.32
CA MET A 55 10.53 0.82 -14.59
C MET A 55 11.97 1.36 -14.52
N THR A 56 12.33 1.99 -13.40
CA THR A 56 13.68 2.53 -13.19
C THR A 56 14.71 1.41 -13.08
N ALA A 57 14.40 0.34 -12.34
CA ALA A 57 15.26 -0.83 -12.21
C ALA A 57 15.51 -1.50 -13.57
N ALA A 58 14.45 -1.66 -14.38
CA ALA A 58 14.54 -2.17 -15.74
C ALA A 58 15.42 -1.29 -16.63
N TYR A 59 15.24 0.04 -16.58
CA TYR A 59 16.06 0.99 -17.32
C TYR A 59 17.56 0.91 -16.93
N LEU A 60 17.84 0.80 -15.63
CA LEU A 60 19.20 0.66 -15.10
C LEU A 60 19.78 -0.76 -15.24
N LYS A 61 19.00 -1.72 -15.78
CA LYS A 61 19.37 -3.15 -15.89
C LYS A 61 19.76 -3.79 -14.56
N ILE A 62 19.12 -3.35 -13.47
CA ILE A 62 19.28 -3.94 -12.15
C ILE A 62 18.05 -4.77 -11.80
N THR A 63 18.23 -5.80 -10.98
CA THR A 63 17.09 -6.60 -10.50
C THR A 63 16.34 -5.79 -9.43
N PRO A 64 15.04 -5.47 -9.63
CA PRO A 64 14.25 -4.87 -8.57
C PRO A 64 14.06 -5.88 -7.44
N THR A 65 14.50 -5.53 -6.23
CA THR A 65 14.38 -6.41 -5.06
C THR A 65 13.64 -5.72 -3.93
N LEU A 66 12.98 -6.53 -3.10
CA LEU A 66 12.30 -6.08 -1.88
C LEU A 66 13.21 -5.21 -0.97
N PRO A 67 14.45 -5.62 -0.64
CA PRO A 67 15.33 -4.80 0.18
C PRO A 67 15.68 -3.47 -0.46
N LEU A 68 15.95 -3.46 -1.78
CA LEU A 68 16.28 -2.23 -2.50
C LEU A 68 15.07 -1.27 -2.53
N PHE A 69 13.87 -1.82 -2.72
CA PHE A 69 12.64 -1.04 -2.66
C PHE A 69 12.44 -0.38 -1.29
N PHE A 70 12.61 -1.12 -0.19
CA PHE A 70 12.46 -0.57 1.16
C PHE A 70 13.66 0.28 1.61
N HIS A 71 14.79 0.19 0.91
CA HIS A 71 15.87 1.15 1.05
C HIS A 71 15.48 2.51 0.44
N THR A 72 14.78 2.51 -0.70
CA THR A 72 14.34 3.76 -1.36
C THR A 72 13.06 4.35 -0.80
N PHE A 73 12.11 3.51 -0.36
CA PHE A 73 10.79 3.92 0.13
C PHE A 73 10.55 3.44 1.57
N GLY A 74 10.18 4.37 2.44
CA GLY A 74 9.74 4.08 3.80
C GLY A 74 8.23 3.87 3.88
N LEU A 75 7.81 3.02 4.82
CA LEU A 75 6.40 2.82 5.14
C LEU A 75 5.84 4.03 5.91
N GLN A 76 4.76 4.62 5.40
CA GLN A 76 3.96 5.63 6.08
C GLN A 76 2.55 5.09 6.28
N ARG A 77 2.26 4.53 7.45
CA ARG A 77 0.89 4.18 7.82
C ARG A 77 0.13 5.46 8.10
N SER A 78 -0.93 5.72 7.34
CA SER A 78 -1.85 6.78 7.72
C SER A 78 -2.70 6.27 8.87
N CYS A 79 -2.58 6.89 10.05
CA CYS A 79 -3.61 6.72 11.06
C CYS A 79 -4.88 7.36 10.50
N PRO A 80 -6.05 6.70 10.55
CA PRO A 80 -7.30 7.37 10.22
C PRO A 80 -7.38 8.63 11.08
N LYS A 81 -7.48 9.78 10.42
CA LYS A 81 -7.42 11.11 11.04
C LYS A 81 -8.71 11.32 11.85
N GLY A 82 -8.77 10.73 13.04
CA GLY A 82 -9.93 10.73 13.92
C GLY A 82 -9.63 11.12 15.36
N GLU A 83 -8.44 11.62 15.67
CA GLU A 83 -8.07 11.95 17.05
C GLU A 83 -7.33 13.30 17.19
N LYS A 84 -7.81 14.32 16.47
CA LYS A 84 -7.54 15.73 16.81
C LYS A 84 -8.81 16.56 16.70
N ALA A 85 -9.76 16.31 17.58
CA ALA A 85 -10.86 17.22 17.88
C ALA A 85 -11.22 17.11 19.37
N LYS A 86 -10.36 17.65 20.24
CA LYS A 86 -10.78 17.99 21.60
C LYS A 86 -11.61 19.27 21.48
N GLY A 87 -12.92 19.11 21.26
CA GLY A 87 -13.84 20.24 21.10
C GLY A 87 -15.25 19.88 20.64
N LYS A 88 -16.01 19.23 21.52
CA LYS A 88 -17.50 19.10 21.53
C LYS A 88 -18.17 18.26 20.43
N THR A 89 -18.67 17.10 20.83
CA THR A 89 -19.63 16.22 20.14
C THR A 89 -20.99 16.89 19.86
N PRO A 90 -21.68 16.46 18.79
CA PRO A 90 -23.03 15.93 18.96
C PRO A 90 -23.11 14.41 18.68
N LYS A 91 -23.99 13.79 19.45
CA LYS A 91 -24.27 12.36 19.57
C LYS A 91 -25.20 11.94 18.43
N GLY A 92 -24.89 10.89 17.67
CA GLY A 92 -25.94 10.28 16.83
C GLY A 92 -25.58 9.41 15.62
N GLN A 93 -24.34 9.27 15.19
CA GLN A 93 -24.02 8.34 14.08
C GLN A 93 -22.88 7.41 14.46
N ARG A 94 -23.17 6.10 14.34
CA ARG A 94 -22.24 5.00 14.54
C ARG A 94 -21.04 5.25 13.60
N PRO A 95 -19.81 5.47 14.10
CA PRO A 95 -18.68 5.57 13.22
C PRO A 95 -18.46 4.18 12.65
N GLU A 96 -18.91 3.98 11.41
CA GLU A 96 -18.60 2.79 10.66
C GLU A 96 -17.07 2.71 10.59
N SER A 97 -16.56 1.69 11.26
CA SER A 97 -15.17 1.57 11.58
C SER A 97 -14.34 1.63 10.30
N SER A 98 -13.58 2.72 10.14
CA SER A 98 -12.34 2.71 9.35
C SER A 98 -11.36 1.78 10.08
N LYS A 99 -11.64 0.48 10.01
CA LYS A 99 -10.89 -0.61 10.65
C LYS A 99 -9.62 -0.96 9.87
N TYR A 100 -9.46 -0.37 8.67
CA TYR A 100 -8.33 -0.56 7.79
C TYR A 100 -7.72 0.81 7.47
N GLY A 101 -6.67 1.18 8.20
CA GLY A 101 -5.92 2.40 7.90
C GLY A 101 -5.18 2.25 6.58
N TRP A 102 -5.29 3.23 5.68
CA TRP A 102 -4.56 3.24 4.41
C TRP A 102 -3.05 3.14 4.67
N VAL A 103 -2.40 2.28 3.90
CA VAL A 103 -0.95 2.15 3.89
C VAL A 103 -0.40 2.97 2.74
N SER A 104 0.49 3.90 3.06
CA SER A 104 1.20 4.70 2.07
C SER A 104 2.70 4.44 2.17
N LEU A 105 3.39 4.70 1.08
CA LEU A 105 4.84 4.72 0.98
C LEU A 105 5.29 6.16 0.80
N LYS A 106 6.46 6.45 1.35
CA LYS A 106 7.11 7.74 1.22
C LYS A 106 8.54 7.52 0.78
N GLN A 107 8.93 8.15 -0.32
CA GLN A 107 10.32 8.14 -0.75
C GLN A 107 11.21 8.74 0.35
N ARG A 108 12.29 8.03 0.67
CA ARG A 108 13.29 8.54 1.62
C ARG A 108 14.06 9.69 0.96
N ARG A 109 14.37 10.72 1.76
CA ARG A 109 15.10 11.90 1.30
C ARG A 109 16.62 11.68 1.20
N SER A 110 17.13 10.63 1.84
CA SER A 110 18.52 10.18 1.70
C SER A 110 18.48 8.79 1.07
N LEU A 111 19.17 8.68 -0.07
CA LEU A 111 19.47 7.44 -0.79
C LEU A 111 20.92 6.97 -0.52
N PHE A 112 21.66 7.75 0.28
CA PHE A 112 23.06 7.63 0.66
C PHE A 112 23.27 8.21 2.06
#